data_AF-A0A2E8ZTD7-F1
#
_entry.id   AF-A0A2E8ZTD7-F1
#
_cell.length_a   1.000
_cell.length_b   1.000
_cell.length_c   1.000
_cell.angle_alpha   90.00
_cell.angle_beta   90.00
_cell.angle_gamma   90.00
#
_symmetry.space_group_name_H-M   'P 1'
#
loop_
_entity.id
_entity.type
_entity.pdbx_description
1 polymer ?
#
loop_
_entity_poly.entity_id
_entity_poly.type
_entity_poly.pdbx_seq_one_letter_code
_entity_poly.pdbx_strand_id
1 'polypeptide(L)'
;MNKTVSEILEFDMQWDLLVIYTIVSVAVSLITSFIVQYVSWKGRNLATKEDISGITERIEDVKLNYSEKLEDYKNRLWELQYEKGRLYEEFKIKHEILEKVIVKLNKFGSDAIHHRIYAHHRNIYLALYKLNNSESNSKQYREFQIKAEKSYLDFGVQSYELTALASTIKVYIDDTLGGNLLILQGKIKDSITPRKSEDDYIQFVRSELETKSRDSVLSTTEDAFFQDSIDPDEIAHYLYQLQEGIKDDYRKTTNK
;
A
#
# COMPACT_ATOMS: atom_id res chain seq x y z
N MET A 1 -119.51 1.46 58.21
CA MET A 1 -118.97 1.42 56.84
C MET A 1 -117.95 0.28 56.80
N ASN A 2 -118.41 -0.92 56.44
CA ASN A 2 -117.58 -2.11 56.38
C ASN A 2 -116.85 -2.09 55.03
N LYS A 3 -115.53 -1.87 55.05
CA LYS A 3 -114.70 -2.23 53.90
C LYS A 3 -114.84 -3.73 53.68
N THR A 4 -115.27 -4.12 52.49
CA THR A 4 -115.38 -5.54 52.10
C THR A 4 -113.98 -6.16 52.10
N VAL A 5 -113.88 -7.40 52.58
CA VAL A 5 -112.62 -8.16 52.75
C VAL A 5 -111.74 -8.18 51.49
N SER A 6 -112.34 -7.98 50.30
CA SER A 6 -111.64 -7.83 49.02
C SER A 6 -110.75 -6.57 48.92
N GLU A 7 -111.13 -5.42 49.51
CA GLU A 7 -110.33 -4.18 49.44
C GLU A 7 -109.10 -4.23 50.36
N ILE A 8 -109.15 -4.99 51.46
CA ILE A 8 -108.02 -5.18 52.36
C ILE A 8 -106.99 -6.13 51.73
N LEU A 9 -107.45 -7.18 51.04
CA LEU A 9 -106.58 -8.11 50.30
C LEU A 9 -105.93 -7.45 49.08
N GLU A 10 -106.61 -6.54 48.36
CA GLU A 10 -106.01 -5.77 47.26
C GLU A 10 -104.94 -4.78 47.74
N PHE A 11 -105.13 -4.15 48.91
CA PHE A 11 -104.14 -3.24 49.49
C PHE A 11 -102.88 -3.98 49.97
N ASP A 12 -103.04 -5.14 50.63
CA ASP A 12 -101.92 -5.97 51.10
C ASP A 12 -101.07 -6.50 49.92
N MET A 13 -101.75 -6.96 48.85
CA MET A 13 -101.12 -7.41 47.61
C MET A 13 -100.36 -6.29 46.86
N GLN A 14 -100.76 -5.03 47.01
CA GLN A 14 -100.10 -3.88 46.38
C GLN A 14 -98.78 -3.50 47.09
N TRP A 15 -98.70 -3.65 48.41
CA TRP A 15 -97.47 -3.44 49.18
C TRP A 15 -96.44 -4.55 48.92
N ASP A 16 -96.88 -5.79 48.81
CA ASP A 16 -96.01 -6.93 48.45
C ASP A 16 -95.37 -6.72 47.07
N LEU A 17 -96.14 -6.23 46.08
CA LEU A 17 -95.60 -5.89 44.75
C LEU A 17 -94.58 -4.75 44.81
N LEU A 18 -94.80 -3.73 45.64
CA LEU A 18 -93.85 -2.62 45.85
C LEU A 18 -92.55 -3.09 46.53
N VAL A 19 -92.66 -3.97 47.52
CA VAL A 19 -91.50 -4.56 48.20
C VAL A 19 -90.71 -5.46 47.25
N ILE A 20 -91.38 -6.31 46.47
CA ILE A 20 -90.73 -7.13 45.43
C ILE A 20 -90.05 -6.23 44.40
N TYR A 21 -90.74 -5.18 43.92
CA TYR A 21 -90.17 -4.25 42.95
C TYR A 21 -88.92 -3.54 43.48
N THR A 22 -88.95 -3.06 44.72
CA THR A 22 -87.79 -2.39 45.35
C THR A 22 -86.62 -3.35 45.57
N ILE A 23 -86.89 -4.58 46.03
CA ILE A 23 -85.86 -5.64 46.17
C ILE A 23 -85.25 -5.98 44.80
N VAL A 24 -86.08 -6.14 43.77
CA VAL A 24 -85.62 -6.40 42.40
C VAL A 24 -84.82 -5.21 41.86
N SER A 25 -85.24 -3.97 42.10
CA SER A 25 -84.51 -2.76 41.68
C SER A 25 -83.14 -2.67 42.35
N VAL A 26 -83.06 -2.97 43.66
CA VAL A 26 -81.80 -2.98 44.40
C VAL A 26 -80.89 -4.11 43.89
N ALA A 27 -81.43 -5.30 43.66
CA ALA A 27 -80.69 -6.43 43.12
C ALA A 27 -80.13 -6.11 41.72
N VAL A 28 -80.94 -5.53 40.84
CA VAL A 28 -80.51 -5.08 39.50
C VAL A 28 -79.44 -3.98 39.60
N SER A 29 -79.60 -3.02 40.52
CA SER A 29 -78.61 -1.95 40.74
C SER A 29 -77.25 -2.48 41.22
N LEU A 30 -77.24 -3.46 42.12
CA LEU A 30 -76.01 -4.12 42.57
C LEU A 30 -75.34 -4.94 41.46
N ILE A 31 -76.13 -5.68 40.67
CA ILE A 31 -75.62 -6.49 39.55
C ILE A 31 -74.99 -5.57 38.48
N THR A 32 -75.68 -4.49 38.10
CA THR A 32 -75.15 -3.54 37.10
C THR A 32 -73.88 -2.86 37.60
N SER A 33 -73.83 -2.44 38.86
CA SER A 33 -72.63 -1.85 39.47
C SER A 33 -71.45 -2.82 39.48
N PHE A 34 -71.69 -4.10 39.81
CA PHE A 34 -70.65 -5.15 39.79
C PHE A 34 -70.14 -5.42 38.37
N ILE A 35 -71.03 -5.49 37.37
CA ILE A 35 -70.66 -5.69 35.96
C ILE A 35 -69.82 -4.52 35.45
N VAL A 36 -70.22 -3.27 35.74
CA VAL A 36 -69.45 -2.07 35.33
C VAL A 36 -68.05 -2.08 35.93
N GLN A 37 -67.91 -2.40 37.21
CA GLN A 37 -66.61 -2.49 37.87
C GLN A 37 -65.76 -3.63 37.29
N TYR A 38 -66.35 -4.80 37.05
CA TYR A 38 -65.64 -5.94 36.46
C TYR A 38 -65.14 -5.66 35.04
N VAL A 39 -65.99 -5.06 34.19
CA VAL A 39 -65.61 -4.66 32.82
C VAL A 39 -64.53 -3.59 32.85
N SER A 40 -64.63 -2.59 33.74
CA SER A 40 -63.60 -1.57 33.91
C SER A 40 -62.24 -2.17 34.35
N TRP A 41 -62.26 -3.13 35.26
CA TRP A 41 -61.03 -3.79 35.75
C TRP A 41 -60.40 -4.67 34.67
N LYS A 42 -61.22 -5.45 33.95
CA LYS A 42 -60.77 -6.27 32.83
C LYS A 42 -60.22 -5.42 31.68
N GLY A 43 -60.86 -4.29 31.38
CA GLY A 43 -60.39 -3.32 30.37
C GLY A 43 -59.04 -2.70 30.73
N ARG A 44 -58.84 -2.31 31.99
CA ARG A 44 -57.54 -1.82 32.48
C ARG A 44 -56.45 -2.87 32.35
N ASN A 45 -56.71 -4.12 32.75
CA ASN A 45 -55.73 -5.20 32.61
C ASN A 45 -55.40 -5.52 31.15
N LEU A 46 -56.38 -5.38 30.24
CA LEU A 46 -56.15 -5.58 28.81
C LEU A 46 -55.26 -4.47 28.23
N ALA A 47 -55.59 -3.20 28.52
CA ALA A 47 -54.80 -2.05 28.08
C ALA A 47 -53.35 -2.10 28.60
N THR A 48 -53.14 -2.48 29.87
CA THR A 48 -51.79 -2.65 30.44
C THR A 48 -51.02 -3.80 29.78
N LYS A 49 -51.67 -4.91 29.43
CA LYS A 49 -51.02 -6.01 28.69
C LYS A 49 -50.62 -5.57 27.28
N GLU A 50 -51.47 -4.80 26.62
CA GLU A 50 -51.21 -4.27 25.29
C GLU A 50 -50.05 -3.25 25.31
N ASP A 51 -50.01 -2.36 26.30
CA ASP A 51 -48.88 -1.44 26.51
C ASP A 51 -47.57 -2.19 26.76
N ILE A 52 -47.57 -3.22 27.61
CA ILE A 52 -46.37 -4.05 27.88
C ILE A 52 -45.93 -4.78 26.61
N SER A 53 -46.87 -5.30 25.81
CA SER A 53 -46.57 -5.94 24.53
C SER A 53 -45.92 -4.96 23.56
N GLY A 54 -46.50 -3.76 23.41
CA GLY A 54 -45.97 -2.72 22.54
C GLY A 54 -44.61 -2.17 22.99
N ILE A 55 -44.36 -2.09 24.31
CA ILE A 55 -43.03 -1.76 24.84
C ILE A 55 -42.03 -2.88 24.52
N THR A 56 -42.43 -4.14 24.66
CA THR A 56 -41.56 -5.30 24.38
C THR A 56 -41.16 -5.34 22.91
N GLU A 57 -42.11 -5.18 22.00
CA GLU A 57 -41.85 -5.11 20.55
C GLU A 57 -40.88 -3.97 20.22
N ARG A 58 -41.07 -2.78 20.79
CA ARG A 58 -40.15 -1.65 20.58
C ARG A 58 -38.74 -1.95 21.10
N ILE A 59 -38.62 -2.64 22.23
CA ILE A 59 -37.31 -3.05 22.77
C ILE A 59 -36.64 -4.06 21.84
N GLU A 60 -37.40 -5.01 21.30
CA GLU A 60 -36.90 -5.98 20.31
C GLU A 60 -36.45 -5.29 19.03
N ASP A 61 -37.24 -4.35 18.50
CA ASP A 61 -36.89 -3.54 17.34
C ASP A 61 -35.61 -2.73 17.55
N VAL A 62 -35.46 -2.10 18.73
CA VAL A 62 -34.23 -1.34 19.06
C VAL A 62 -33.03 -2.28 19.16
N LYS A 63 -33.19 -3.46 19.77
CA LYS A 63 -32.12 -4.46 19.85
C LYS A 63 -31.72 -4.99 18.47
N LEU A 64 -32.68 -5.29 17.61
CA LEU A 64 -32.45 -5.73 16.23
C LEU A 64 -31.72 -4.65 15.45
N ASN A 65 -32.24 -3.42 15.43
CA ASN A 65 -31.59 -2.28 14.75
C ASN A 65 -30.17 -2.02 15.28
N TYR A 66 -29.95 -2.16 16.60
CA TYR A 66 -28.63 -1.98 17.18
C TYR A 66 -27.68 -3.12 16.78
N SER A 67 -28.17 -4.36 16.76
CA SER A 67 -27.40 -5.52 16.32
C SER A 67 -27.00 -5.39 14.86
N GLU A 68 -27.93 -5.01 13.98
CA GLU A 68 -27.68 -4.76 12.56
C GLU A 68 -26.62 -3.67 12.37
N LYS A 69 -26.80 -2.52 13.02
CA LYS A 69 -25.80 -1.43 12.95
C LYS A 69 -24.43 -1.87 13.45
N LEU A 70 -24.38 -2.65 14.54
CA LEU A 70 -23.13 -3.15 15.09
C LEU A 70 -22.43 -4.10 14.11
N GLU A 71 -23.18 -4.95 13.43
CA GLU A 71 -22.67 -5.86 12.40
C GLU A 71 -22.14 -5.08 11.19
N ASP A 72 -22.87 -4.07 10.72
CA ASP A 72 -22.42 -3.16 9.66
C ASP A 72 -21.11 -2.44 10.04
N TYR A 73 -21.02 -1.92 11.27
CA TYR A 73 -19.80 -1.28 11.75
C TYR A 73 -18.62 -2.24 11.81
N LYS A 74 -18.84 -3.48 12.27
CA LYS A 74 -17.80 -4.52 12.29
C LYS A 74 -17.35 -4.86 10.87
N ASN A 75 -18.27 -5.08 9.95
CA ASN A 75 -17.97 -5.40 8.56
C ASN A 75 -17.15 -4.28 7.92
N ARG A 76 -17.56 -3.03 8.11
CA ARG A 76 -16.81 -1.87 7.61
C ARG A 76 -15.43 -1.73 8.21
N LEU A 77 -15.26 -2.02 9.51
CA LEU A 77 -13.94 -2.05 10.14
C LEU A 77 -13.06 -3.16 9.57
N TRP A 78 -13.61 -4.34 9.34
CA TRP A 78 -12.90 -5.45 8.70
C TRP A 78 -12.45 -5.11 7.28
N GLU A 79 -13.32 -4.50 6.48
CA GLU A 79 -12.98 -4.03 5.12
C GLU A 79 -11.83 -3.01 5.15
N LEU A 80 -11.91 -2.02 6.03
CA LEU A 80 -10.85 -1.01 6.19
C LEU A 80 -9.52 -1.64 6.65
N GLN A 81 -9.56 -2.59 7.59
CA GLN A 81 -8.36 -3.29 8.04
C GLN A 81 -7.75 -4.14 6.93
N TYR A 82 -8.58 -4.84 6.15
CA TYR A 82 -8.14 -5.63 5.01
C TYR A 82 -7.50 -4.76 3.93
N GLU A 83 -8.15 -3.65 3.57
CA GLU A 83 -7.63 -2.71 2.58
C GLU A 83 -6.30 -2.11 3.03
N LYS A 84 -6.20 -1.69 4.30
CA LYS A 84 -4.96 -1.18 4.89
C LYS A 84 -3.85 -2.23 4.87
N GLY A 85 -4.17 -3.48 5.19
CA GLY A 85 -3.21 -4.60 5.12
C GLY A 85 -2.71 -4.83 3.69
N ARG A 86 -3.62 -4.85 2.71
CA ARG A 86 -3.28 -4.99 1.29
C ARG A 86 -2.37 -3.86 0.80
N LEU A 87 -2.71 -2.61 1.13
CA LEU A 87 -1.90 -1.45 0.75
C LEU A 87 -0.51 -1.49 1.39
N TYR A 88 -0.41 -1.93 2.65
CA TYR A 88 0.87 -2.07 3.34
C TYR A 88 1.78 -3.11 2.67
N GLU A 89 1.24 -4.28 2.30
CA GLU A 89 2.02 -5.30 1.60
C GLU A 89 2.43 -4.85 0.19
N GLU A 90 1.53 -4.20 -0.56
CA GLU A 90 1.86 -3.61 -1.86
C GLU A 90 3.01 -2.59 -1.72
N PHE A 91 2.92 -1.71 -0.73
CA PHE A 91 3.94 -0.71 -0.46
C PHE A 91 5.29 -1.35 -0.11
N LYS A 92 5.28 -2.35 0.78
CA LYS A 92 6.47 -3.07 1.22
C LYS A 92 7.19 -3.75 0.05
N ILE A 93 6.44 -4.40 -0.85
CA ILE A 93 7.01 -5.05 -2.05
C ILE A 93 7.66 -4.00 -2.97
N LYS A 94 6.98 -2.87 -3.22
CA LYS A 94 7.53 -1.77 -4.03
C LYS A 94 8.82 -1.24 -3.43
N HIS A 95 8.84 -0.98 -2.12
CA HIS A 95 10.02 -0.51 -1.42
C HIS A 95 11.20 -1.48 -1.55
N GLU A 96 10.98 -2.78 -1.32
CA GLU A 96 12.03 -3.81 -1.44
C GLU A 96 12.63 -3.88 -2.85
N ILE A 97 11.79 -3.79 -3.89
CA ILE A 97 12.26 -3.78 -5.28
C ILE A 97 13.11 -2.53 -5.56
N LEU A 98 12.66 -1.37 -5.10
CA LEU A 98 13.34 -0.10 -5.32
C LEU A 98 14.69 -0.02 -4.58
N GLU A 99 14.77 -0.57 -3.37
CA GLU A 99 16.02 -0.71 -2.63
C GLU A 99 17.03 -1.60 -3.39
N LYS A 100 16.57 -2.76 -3.90
CA LYS A 100 17.40 -3.64 -4.74
C LYS A 100 17.93 -2.92 -5.98
N VAL A 101 17.10 -2.09 -6.61
CA VAL A 101 17.50 -1.30 -7.79
C VAL A 101 18.61 -0.33 -7.46
N ILE A 102 18.51 0.41 -6.35
CA ILE A 102 19.56 1.35 -5.92
C ILE A 102 20.89 0.62 -5.70
N VAL A 103 20.87 -0.50 -4.97
CA VAL A 103 22.07 -1.30 -4.69
C VAL A 103 22.69 -1.82 -5.99
N LYS A 104 21.87 -2.34 -6.90
CA LYS A 104 22.34 -2.89 -8.18
C LYS A 104 22.85 -1.81 -9.13
N LEU A 105 22.18 -0.66 -9.20
CA LEU A 105 22.60 0.46 -10.04
C LEU A 105 23.95 1.03 -9.56
N ASN A 106 24.14 1.16 -8.24
CA ASN A 106 25.42 1.56 -7.65
C ASN A 106 26.55 0.58 -8.03
N LYS A 107 26.29 -0.72 -7.87
CA LYS A 107 27.26 -1.74 -8.22
C LYS A 107 27.56 -1.76 -9.72
N PHE A 108 26.53 -1.63 -10.55
CA PHE A 108 26.65 -1.53 -12.00
C PHE A 108 27.50 -0.34 -12.45
N GLY A 109 27.29 0.85 -11.87
CA GLY A 109 28.12 2.03 -12.13
C GLY A 109 29.57 1.83 -11.68
N SER A 110 29.79 1.24 -10.50
CA SER A 110 31.13 0.93 -9.99
C SER A 110 31.87 -0.06 -10.89
N ASP A 111 31.21 -1.14 -11.31
CA ASP A 111 31.79 -2.16 -12.21
C ASP A 111 32.10 -1.57 -13.59
N ALA A 112 31.28 -0.62 -14.08
CA ALA A 112 31.53 0.13 -15.30
C ALA A 112 32.83 0.96 -15.21
N ILE A 113 33.01 1.68 -14.09
CA ILE A 113 34.21 2.48 -13.81
C ILE A 113 35.44 1.57 -13.74
N HIS A 114 35.38 0.48 -12.96
CA HIS A 114 36.49 -0.46 -12.85
C HIS A 114 36.88 -1.05 -14.21
N HIS A 115 35.90 -1.45 -15.01
CA HIS A 115 36.17 -1.98 -16.35
C HIS A 115 36.89 -0.95 -17.23
N ARG A 116 36.43 0.30 -17.22
CA ARG A 116 37.05 1.39 -17.98
C ARG A 116 38.49 1.63 -17.56
N ILE A 117 38.76 1.69 -16.25
CA ILE A 117 40.11 1.84 -15.71
C ILE A 117 41.00 0.73 -16.24
N TYR A 118 40.58 -0.53 -16.11
CA TYR A 118 41.39 -1.67 -16.53
C TYR A 118 41.58 -1.72 -18.05
N ALA A 119 40.55 -1.44 -18.84
CA ALA A 119 40.63 -1.39 -20.29
C ALA A 119 41.57 -0.28 -20.78
N HIS A 120 41.55 0.89 -20.13
CA HIS A 120 42.44 1.99 -20.44
C HIS A 120 43.90 1.64 -20.14
N HIS A 121 44.20 1.12 -18.95
CA HIS A 121 45.55 0.69 -18.60
C HIS A 121 46.05 -0.41 -19.54
N ARG A 122 45.19 -1.39 -19.88
CA ARG A 122 45.49 -2.42 -20.89
C ARG A 122 45.93 -1.77 -22.21
N ASN A 123 45.18 -0.80 -22.71
CA ASN A 123 45.48 -0.14 -23.98
C ASN A 123 46.77 0.71 -23.92
N ILE A 124 47.04 1.40 -22.80
CA ILE A 124 48.31 2.12 -22.60
C ILE A 124 49.49 1.14 -22.59
N TYR A 125 49.40 0.04 -21.84
CA TYR A 125 50.50 -0.93 -21.78
C TYR A 125 50.73 -1.63 -23.11
N LEU A 126 49.67 -1.87 -23.88
CA LEU A 126 49.77 -2.38 -25.25
C LEU A 126 50.52 -1.39 -26.16
N ALA A 127 50.16 -0.11 -26.12
CA ALA A 127 50.83 0.94 -26.87
C ALA A 127 52.31 1.08 -26.47
N LEU A 128 52.60 1.10 -25.17
CA LEU A 128 53.97 1.14 -24.64
C LEU A 128 54.78 -0.08 -25.10
N TYR A 129 54.20 -1.28 -25.05
CA TYR A 129 54.83 -2.51 -25.52
C TYR A 129 55.15 -2.41 -27.03
N LYS A 130 54.20 -1.94 -27.85
CA LYS A 130 54.42 -1.76 -29.29
C LYS A 130 55.51 -0.73 -29.63
N LEU A 131 55.69 0.29 -28.79
CA LEU A 131 56.69 1.34 -29.02
C LEU A 131 58.11 0.92 -28.64
N ASN A 132 58.29 0.07 -27.62
CA ASN A 132 59.63 -0.22 -27.07
C ASN A 132 59.96 -1.70 -26.83
N ASN A 133 59.06 -2.63 -27.15
CA ASN A 133 59.20 -4.07 -26.97
C ASN A 133 59.68 -4.50 -25.57
N SER A 134 59.35 -3.74 -24.52
CA SER A 134 59.76 -4.05 -23.15
C SER A 134 58.99 -5.25 -22.59
N GLU A 135 59.70 -6.27 -22.10
CA GLU A 135 59.12 -7.44 -21.44
C GLU A 135 58.26 -7.05 -20.21
N SER A 136 58.67 -6.01 -19.48
CA SER A 136 57.90 -5.46 -18.36
C SER A 136 56.53 -4.93 -18.81
N ASN A 137 56.49 -4.25 -19.97
CA ASN A 137 55.24 -3.73 -20.54
C ASN A 137 54.33 -4.86 -21.04
N SER A 138 54.90 -5.92 -21.63
CA SER A 138 54.16 -7.12 -22.02
C SER A 138 53.49 -7.80 -20.82
N LYS A 139 54.21 -7.94 -19.70
CA LYS A 139 53.67 -8.51 -18.46
C LYS A 139 52.52 -7.67 -17.89
N GLN A 140 52.70 -6.35 -17.80
CA GLN A 140 51.66 -5.44 -17.33
C GLN A 140 50.44 -5.42 -18.25
N TYR A 141 50.65 -5.43 -19.57
CA TYR A 141 49.58 -5.55 -20.55
C TYR A 141 48.72 -6.79 -20.30
N ARG A 142 49.33 -7.97 -20.13
CA ARG A 142 48.61 -9.22 -19.85
C ARG A 142 47.85 -9.16 -18.53
N GLU A 143 48.44 -8.56 -17.49
CA GLU A 143 47.77 -8.41 -16.20
C GLU A 143 46.50 -7.55 -16.31
N PHE A 144 46.59 -6.39 -16.96
CA PHE A 144 45.44 -5.51 -17.16
C PHE A 144 44.44 -6.06 -18.17
N GLN A 145 44.87 -6.88 -19.13
CA GLN A 145 43.96 -7.62 -20.00
C GLN A 145 43.05 -8.54 -19.19
N ILE A 146 43.61 -9.37 -18.31
CA ILE A 146 42.84 -10.30 -17.46
C ILE A 146 41.89 -9.52 -16.55
N LYS A 147 42.35 -8.42 -15.95
CA LYS A 147 41.51 -7.56 -15.09
C LYS A 147 40.36 -6.91 -15.88
N ALA A 148 40.62 -6.44 -17.09
CA ALA A 148 39.61 -5.85 -17.96
C ALA A 148 38.56 -6.88 -18.41
N GLU A 149 39.00 -8.10 -18.77
CA GLU A 149 38.09 -9.19 -19.14
C GLU A 149 37.19 -9.60 -17.96
N LYS A 150 37.77 -9.77 -16.77
CA LYS A 150 36.99 -10.11 -15.57
C LYS A 150 35.97 -9.03 -15.21
N SER A 151 36.40 -7.77 -15.16
CA SER A 151 35.49 -6.64 -14.86
C SER A 151 34.39 -6.47 -15.90
N TYR A 152 34.65 -6.78 -17.18
CA TYR A 152 33.62 -6.78 -18.22
C TYR A 152 32.53 -7.83 -17.95
N LEU A 153 32.91 -9.03 -17.49
CA LEU A 153 31.97 -10.08 -17.12
C LEU A 153 31.14 -9.68 -15.89
N ASP A 154 31.79 -9.14 -14.86
CA ASP A 154 31.11 -8.65 -13.65
C ASP A 154 30.08 -7.55 -14.00
N PHE A 155 30.49 -6.58 -14.83
CA PHE A 155 29.61 -5.55 -15.39
C PHE A 155 28.43 -6.14 -16.18
N GLY A 156 28.69 -7.14 -17.03
CA GLY A 156 27.65 -7.81 -17.82
C GLY A 156 26.60 -8.50 -16.96
N VAL A 157 27.02 -9.15 -15.87
CA VAL A 157 26.09 -9.76 -14.89
C VAL A 157 25.22 -8.70 -14.25
N GLN A 158 25.81 -7.58 -13.78
CA GLN A 158 25.03 -6.49 -13.19
C GLN A 158 24.07 -5.85 -14.21
N SER A 159 24.49 -5.73 -15.47
CA SER A 159 23.61 -5.25 -16.54
C SER A 159 22.37 -6.13 -16.68
N TYR A 160 22.54 -7.45 -16.74
CA TYR A 160 21.40 -8.36 -16.88
C TYR A 160 20.42 -8.26 -15.69
N GLU A 161 20.95 -8.25 -14.47
CA GLU A 161 20.14 -8.11 -13.25
C GLU A 161 19.36 -6.77 -13.24
N LEU A 162 20.02 -5.68 -13.65
CA LEU A 162 19.39 -4.36 -13.70
C LEU A 162 18.29 -4.29 -14.77
N THR A 163 18.47 -4.93 -15.92
CA THR A 163 17.43 -5.01 -16.97
C THR A 163 16.19 -5.78 -16.47
N ALA A 164 16.40 -6.87 -15.74
CA ALA A 164 15.31 -7.65 -15.15
C ALA A 164 14.52 -6.84 -14.11
N LEU A 165 15.24 -6.11 -13.25
CA LEU A 165 14.62 -5.21 -12.26
C LEU A 165 13.88 -4.05 -12.94
N ALA A 166 14.49 -3.42 -13.94
CA ALA A 166 13.85 -2.33 -14.69
C ALA A 166 12.57 -2.79 -15.38
N SER A 167 12.58 -3.99 -15.95
CA SER A 167 11.38 -4.60 -16.56
C SER A 167 10.30 -4.90 -15.52
N THR A 168 10.70 -5.36 -14.33
CA THR A 168 9.77 -5.61 -13.22
C THR A 168 9.14 -4.30 -12.74
N ILE A 169 9.93 -3.24 -12.56
CA ILE A 169 9.43 -1.90 -12.22
C ILE A 169 8.46 -1.42 -13.29
N LYS A 170 8.85 -1.54 -14.56
CA LYS A 170 8.04 -1.07 -15.70
C LYS A 170 6.64 -1.70 -15.72
N VAL A 171 6.56 -3.01 -15.43
CA VAL A 171 5.29 -3.76 -15.49
C VAL A 171 4.46 -3.59 -14.23
N TYR A 172 5.08 -3.62 -13.04
CA TYR A 172 4.36 -3.77 -11.77
C TYR A 172 4.35 -2.53 -10.89
N ILE A 173 5.18 -1.54 -11.17
CA ILE A 173 5.35 -0.35 -10.31
C ILE A 173 5.05 0.92 -11.08
N ASP A 174 5.91 1.28 -12.04
CA ASP A 174 5.81 2.50 -12.82
C ASP A 174 6.56 2.36 -14.16
N ASP A 175 5.83 2.56 -15.27
CA ASP A 175 6.35 2.42 -16.63
C ASP A 175 7.47 3.43 -16.94
N THR A 176 7.31 4.67 -16.45
CA THR A 176 8.25 5.77 -16.69
C THR A 176 9.56 5.51 -15.96
N LEU A 177 9.50 5.09 -14.70
CA LEU A 177 10.66 4.77 -13.88
C LEU A 177 11.45 3.59 -14.46
N GLY A 178 10.75 2.52 -14.84
CA GLY A 178 11.36 1.37 -15.49
C GLY A 178 12.02 1.74 -16.83
N GLY A 179 11.35 2.59 -17.63
CA GLY A 179 11.90 3.12 -18.88
C GLY A 179 13.15 3.97 -18.68
N ASN A 180 13.12 4.91 -17.73
CA ASN A 180 14.26 5.76 -17.42
C ASN A 180 15.46 4.95 -16.93
N LEU A 181 15.23 3.88 -16.15
CA LEU A 181 16.29 3.01 -15.67
C LEU A 181 16.99 2.26 -16.82
N LEU A 182 16.23 1.82 -17.82
CA LEU A 182 16.79 1.22 -19.04
C LEU A 182 17.57 2.23 -19.87
N ILE A 183 17.11 3.48 -19.96
CA ILE A 183 17.83 4.56 -20.67
C ILE A 183 19.16 4.83 -19.97
N LEU A 184 19.16 5.00 -18.64
CA LEU A 184 20.39 5.20 -17.88
C LEU A 184 21.35 4.02 -18.06
N GLN A 185 20.84 2.80 -17.96
CA GLN A 185 21.61 1.60 -18.21
C GLN A 185 22.27 1.63 -19.60
N GLY A 186 21.51 1.99 -20.63
CA GLY A 186 21.99 2.13 -21.99
C GLY A 186 23.14 3.13 -22.08
N LYS A 187 22.96 4.34 -21.51
CA LYS A 187 24.03 5.34 -21.46
C LYS A 187 25.29 4.78 -20.79
N ILE A 188 25.18 4.12 -19.61
CA ILE A 188 26.33 3.56 -18.87
C ILE A 188 27.05 2.51 -19.73
N LYS A 189 26.29 1.64 -20.39
CA LYS A 189 26.85 0.64 -21.30
C LYS A 189 27.57 1.27 -22.50
N ASP A 190 27.03 2.35 -23.05
CA ASP A 190 27.69 3.07 -24.13
C ASP A 190 28.98 3.75 -23.65
N SER A 191 29.03 4.20 -22.40
CA SER A 191 30.22 4.84 -21.81
C SER A 191 31.41 3.91 -21.61
N ILE A 192 31.18 2.59 -21.50
CA ILE A 192 32.27 1.62 -21.34
C ILE A 192 32.85 1.15 -22.68
N THR A 193 32.16 1.44 -23.80
CA THR A 193 32.62 1.02 -25.12
C THR A 193 33.80 1.88 -25.55
N PRO A 194 34.98 1.31 -25.87
CA PRO A 194 36.13 2.10 -26.29
C PRO A 194 35.83 2.82 -27.61
N ARG A 195 35.85 4.15 -27.59
CA ARG A 195 35.63 4.99 -28.78
C ARG A 195 36.88 5.13 -29.65
N LYS A 196 38.06 4.91 -29.07
CA LYS A 196 39.35 5.08 -29.71
C LYS A 196 39.89 3.75 -30.18
N SER A 197 40.44 3.77 -31.39
CA SER A 197 41.17 2.65 -31.96
C SER A 197 42.49 2.43 -31.23
N GLU A 198 43.11 1.26 -31.45
CA GLU A 198 44.42 0.98 -30.88
C GLU A 198 45.49 1.98 -31.35
N ASP A 199 45.42 2.42 -32.61
CA ASP A 199 46.35 3.39 -33.18
C ASP A 199 46.25 4.76 -32.50
N ASP A 200 45.04 5.17 -32.09
CA ASP A 200 44.83 6.40 -31.33
C ASP A 200 45.55 6.36 -29.98
N TYR A 201 45.57 5.20 -29.31
CA TYR A 201 46.32 5.01 -28.07
C TYR A 201 47.83 5.05 -28.31
N ILE A 202 48.32 4.46 -29.40
CA ILE A 202 49.74 4.49 -29.76
C ILE A 202 50.19 5.93 -30.03
N GLN A 203 49.42 6.69 -30.81
CA GLN A 203 49.70 8.10 -31.11
C GLN A 203 49.70 8.95 -29.84
N PHE A 204 48.68 8.78 -28.98
CA PHE A 204 48.60 9.49 -27.72
C PHE A 204 49.79 9.20 -26.80
N VAL A 205 50.10 7.92 -26.56
CA VAL A 205 51.22 7.53 -25.70
C VAL A 205 52.54 8.07 -26.25
N ARG A 206 52.71 8.06 -27.58
CA ARG A 206 53.90 8.66 -28.22
C ARG A 206 53.99 10.16 -27.95
N SER A 207 52.93 10.93 -28.20
CA SER A 207 52.93 12.38 -27.97
C SER A 207 53.12 12.76 -26.50
N GLU A 208 52.57 11.96 -25.58
CA GLU A 208 52.71 12.19 -24.15
C GLU A 208 54.14 11.89 -23.67
N LEU A 209 54.79 10.84 -24.19
CA LEU A 209 56.18 10.52 -23.85
C LEU A 209 57.20 11.55 -24.37
N GLU A 210 56.84 12.35 -25.38
CA GLU A 210 57.68 13.47 -25.85
C GLU A 210 57.71 14.63 -24.85
N THR A 211 56.69 14.75 -24.00
CA THR A 211 56.51 15.92 -23.10
C THR A 211 56.49 15.56 -21.62
N LYS A 212 56.19 14.31 -21.27
CA LYS A 212 56.00 13.82 -19.90
C LYS A 212 56.77 12.55 -19.62
N SER A 213 57.02 12.29 -18.33
CA SER A 213 57.62 11.02 -17.89
C SER A 213 56.65 9.86 -18.09
N ARG A 214 57.17 8.64 -18.22
CA ARG A 214 56.37 7.41 -18.29
C ARG A 214 55.35 7.31 -17.15
N ASP A 215 55.77 7.59 -15.92
CA ASP A 215 54.88 7.54 -14.76
C ASP A 215 53.77 8.58 -14.86
N SER A 216 54.07 9.75 -15.43
CA SER A 216 53.07 10.76 -15.73
C SER A 216 52.12 10.36 -16.86
N VAL A 217 52.55 9.58 -17.85
CA VAL A 217 51.65 9.04 -18.90
C VAL A 217 50.71 7.99 -18.30
N LEU A 218 51.22 7.14 -17.41
CA LEU A 218 50.43 6.16 -16.67
C LEU A 218 49.46 6.81 -15.68
N SER A 219 49.84 7.98 -15.13
CA SER A 219 48.99 8.76 -14.22
C SER A 219 48.19 9.84 -14.93
N THR A 220 48.29 9.98 -16.27
CA THR A 220 47.47 10.96 -17.00
C THR A 220 46.05 10.46 -16.85
N THR A 221 45.35 11.11 -15.92
CA THR A 221 44.09 10.63 -15.38
C THR A 221 43.05 10.57 -16.47
N GLU A 222 42.03 9.80 -16.12
CA GLU A 222 40.83 9.54 -16.86
C GLU A 222 40.28 10.76 -17.64
N ASP A 223 40.44 11.96 -17.12
CA ASP A 223 39.90 13.22 -17.65
C ASP A 223 40.18 13.48 -19.14
N ALA A 224 41.39 13.18 -19.65
CA ALA A 224 41.71 13.45 -21.06
C ALA A 224 41.15 12.39 -22.04
N PHE A 225 40.90 11.16 -21.56
CA PHE A 225 40.37 10.06 -22.38
C PHE A 225 38.88 9.82 -22.19
N PHE A 226 38.31 10.34 -21.11
CA PHE A 226 36.95 10.06 -20.69
C PHE A 226 36.08 11.31 -20.50
N GLN A 227 36.51 12.47 -21.04
CA GLN A 227 35.73 13.71 -21.08
C GLN A 227 34.30 13.54 -21.66
N ASP A 228 34.08 12.54 -22.51
CA ASP A 228 32.76 12.22 -23.09
C ASP A 228 32.01 11.08 -22.39
N SER A 229 32.52 10.61 -21.25
CA SER A 229 31.89 9.52 -20.50
C SER A 229 30.82 10.06 -19.56
N ILE A 230 29.89 9.20 -19.14
CA ILE A 230 28.88 9.60 -18.14
C ILE A 230 29.59 10.14 -16.90
N ASP A 231 29.21 11.36 -16.57
CA ASP A 231 29.60 12.04 -15.37
C ASP A 231 29.12 11.23 -14.16
N PRO A 232 30.00 10.83 -13.24
CA PRO A 232 29.59 10.24 -11.95
C PRO A 232 28.52 11.08 -11.23
N ASP A 233 28.53 12.40 -11.42
CA ASP A 233 27.51 13.30 -10.88
C ASP A 233 26.14 13.11 -11.56
N GLU A 234 26.09 12.74 -12.84
CA GLU A 234 24.85 12.38 -13.54
C GLU A 234 24.24 11.09 -12.97
N ILE A 235 25.08 10.10 -12.64
CA ILE A 235 24.63 8.86 -11.98
C ILE A 235 24.13 9.16 -10.56
N ALA A 236 24.88 9.96 -9.80
CA ALA A 236 24.51 10.36 -8.45
C ALA A 236 23.20 11.17 -8.44
N HIS A 237 23.03 12.09 -9.39
CA HIS A 237 21.82 12.87 -9.56
C HIS A 237 20.61 11.98 -9.86
N TYR A 238 20.77 11.00 -10.76
CA TYR A 238 19.69 10.06 -11.08
C TYR A 238 19.32 9.17 -9.88
N LEU A 239 20.31 8.65 -9.15
CA LEU A 239 20.10 7.90 -7.93
C LEU A 239 19.34 8.71 -6.88
N TYR A 240 19.68 9.99 -6.74
CA TYR A 240 19.00 10.92 -5.84
C TYR A 240 17.54 11.13 -6.26
N GLN A 241 17.27 11.38 -7.55
CA GLN A 241 15.90 11.51 -8.06
C GLN A 241 15.07 10.24 -7.79
N LEU A 242 15.67 9.07 -7.95
CA LEU A 242 15.05 7.79 -7.64
C LEU A 242 14.69 7.66 -6.16
N GLN A 243 15.63 8.03 -5.27
CA GLN A 243 15.43 8.04 -3.83
C GLN A 243 14.33 9.01 -3.38
N GLU A 244 14.29 10.22 -3.93
CA GLU A 244 13.25 11.20 -3.59
C GLU A 244 11.88 10.77 -4.12
N GLY A 245 11.81 10.18 -5.32
CA GLY A 245 10.57 9.60 -5.84
C GLY A 245 10.00 8.51 -4.93
N ILE A 246 10.87 7.63 -4.40
CA ILE A 246 10.48 6.59 -3.43
C ILE A 246 9.93 7.22 -2.14
N LYS A 247 10.59 8.26 -1.62
CA LYS A 247 10.18 8.94 -0.38
C LYS A 247 8.83 9.64 -0.54
N ASP A 248 8.59 10.27 -1.69
CA ASP A 248 7.34 10.99 -1.92
C ASP A 248 6.15 10.04 -2.05
N ASP A 249 6.33 8.89 -2.70
CA ASP A 249 5.28 7.87 -2.72
C ASP A 249 5.03 7.26 -1.33
N TYR A 250 6.07 7.05 -0.52
CA TYR A 250 5.92 6.65 0.89
C TYR A 250 5.06 7.64 1.69
N ARG A 251 5.31 8.95 1.53
CA ARG A 251 4.57 10.01 2.24
C ARG A 251 3.11 10.06 1.84
N LYS A 252 2.79 9.89 0.55
CA LYS A 252 1.40 9.90 0.06
C LYS A 252 0.58 8.74 0.63
N THR A 253 1.20 7.58 0.84
CA THR A 253 0.51 6.40 1.39
C THR A 253 0.39 6.40 2.91
N THR A 254 1.27 7.12 3.63
CA THR A 254 1.26 7.15 5.11
C THR A 254 0.45 8.29 5.71
N ASN A 255 0.20 9.36 4.96
CA ASN A 255 -0.58 10.53 5.41
C ASN A 255 -2.06 10.51 4.98
N LYS A 256 -2.58 9.38 4.49
CA LYS A 256 -4.02 9.14 4.27
C LYS A 256 -4.59 8.28 5.39
#